data_AF-A0A428NCK3-F1
#
_entry.id   AF-A0A428NCK3-F1
#
_cell.length_a   1.000
_cell.length_b   1.000
_cell.length_c   1.000
_cell.angle_alpha   90.00
_cell.angle_beta   90.00
_cell.angle_gamma   90.00
#
_symmetry.space_group_name_H-M   'P 1'
#
loop_
_entity.id
_entity.type
_entity.pdbx_description
1 polymer ?
#
loop_
_entity_poly.entity_id
_entity_poly.type
_entity_poly.pdbx_seq_one_letter_code
_entity_poly.pdbx_strand_id
1 'polypeptide(L)'
;MPAFQAINLEPEENIDEQIDTTKELHVDEALKRFQNALKLHAQGVRSREAAAAAYDELFESEIFKYREAKTDYEKAERHAEGQPEVSNVDTVETDGGLDVDAGGADGVAASLAQALYLSYKNYGEFFVDKYKDELASNPTWKEKTRLKYYDDDARKVLDSWTTALDQDPSDPELWRRAARFAAAMNSHRIKRYCLEAAIELDDDPAVMEVDPPSLAEGLAGEQLKDQLQLLGDDMALSHPVMAPWLKKKMPALLKRHLDPIPFLPDPTKS
;
A
#
# COMPACT_ATOMS: atom_id res chain seq x y z
N MET A 1 -29.55 45.27 30.17
CA MET A 1 -29.88 45.61 28.77
C MET A 1 -29.61 44.37 27.93
N PRO A 2 -30.57 43.89 27.13
CA PRO A 2 -30.34 42.74 26.25
C PRO A 2 -29.43 43.18 25.09
N ALA A 3 -28.48 42.34 24.72
CA ALA A 3 -27.62 42.58 23.56
C ALA A 3 -28.47 42.51 22.29
N PHE A 4 -28.39 43.53 21.44
CA PHE A 4 -29.01 43.55 20.12
C PHE A 4 -28.33 42.49 19.24
N GLN A 5 -29.09 41.52 18.74
CA GLN A 5 -28.64 40.61 17.68
C GLN A 5 -29.41 40.96 16.41
N ALA A 6 -28.67 41.26 15.34
CA ALA A 6 -29.23 41.65 14.04
C ALA A 6 -29.92 40.46 13.37
N ILE A 7 -31.11 40.68 12.82
CA ILE A 7 -32.03 39.62 12.34
C ILE A 7 -31.68 39.08 10.92
N ASN A 8 -30.62 39.61 10.29
CA ASN A 8 -30.18 39.28 8.92
C ASN A 8 -28.67 38.95 8.84
N LEU A 9 -28.09 38.44 9.93
CA LEU A 9 -26.75 37.85 9.85
C LEU A 9 -26.97 36.33 9.84
N GLU A 10 -27.03 35.75 8.64
CA GLU A 10 -26.79 34.31 8.53
C GLU A 10 -25.37 34.08 9.06
N PRO A 11 -25.16 33.18 10.04
CA PRO A 11 -23.81 32.86 10.44
C PRO A 11 -23.11 32.27 9.22
N GLU A 12 -22.14 33.00 8.65
CA GLU A 12 -21.10 32.41 7.80
C GLU A 12 -20.25 31.48 8.71
N GLU A 13 -20.83 30.37 9.14
CA GLU A 13 -20.07 29.24 9.64
C GLU A 13 -19.50 28.56 8.40
N ASN A 14 -18.21 28.80 8.15
CA ASN A 14 -17.47 28.15 7.08
C ASN A 14 -17.19 26.69 7.50
N ILE A 15 -18.24 25.86 7.44
CA ILE A 15 -18.25 24.49 7.95
C ILE A 15 -17.16 23.65 7.27
N ASP A 16 -16.92 23.87 5.99
CA ASP A 16 -15.93 23.12 5.21
C ASP A 16 -14.48 23.38 5.68
N GLU A 17 -14.12 24.65 5.95
CA GLU A 17 -12.80 24.99 6.51
C GLU A 17 -12.58 24.37 7.89
N GLN A 18 -13.64 24.24 8.70
CA GLN A 18 -13.58 23.60 10.01
C GLN A 18 -13.39 22.08 9.92
N ILE A 19 -14.02 21.43 8.92
CA ILE A 19 -13.84 20.00 8.64
C ILE A 19 -12.41 19.72 8.17
N ASP A 20 -11.87 20.51 7.25
CA ASP A 20 -10.50 20.34 6.76
C ASP A 20 -9.48 20.51 7.89
N THR A 21 -9.64 21.54 8.73
CA THR A 21 -8.78 21.75 9.91
C THR A 21 -8.82 20.55 10.88
N THR A 22 -9.98 19.89 11.01
CA THR A 22 -10.13 18.72 11.89
C THR A 22 -9.45 17.49 11.29
N LYS A 23 -9.59 17.26 9.96
CA LYS A 23 -8.91 16.17 9.26
C LYS A 23 -7.39 16.35 9.31
N GLU A 24 -6.88 17.57 9.08
CA GLU A 24 -5.46 17.88 9.22
C GLU A 24 -4.91 17.52 10.60
N LEU A 25 -5.63 17.87 11.66
CA LEU A 25 -5.23 17.55 13.03
C LEU A 25 -5.13 16.04 13.26
N HIS A 26 -6.08 15.27 12.75
CA HIS A 26 -6.05 13.80 12.86
C HIS A 26 -4.91 13.18 12.05
N VAL A 27 -4.61 13.71 10.86
CA VAL A 27 -3.46 13.30 10.05
C VAL A 27 -2.15 13.57 10.80
N ASP A 28 -2.00 14.76 11.39
CA ASP A 28 -0.83 15.13 12.19
C ASP A 28 -0.64 14.23 13.41
N GLU A 29 -1.72 13.86 14.09
CA GLU A 29 -1.66 12.93 15.22
C GLU A 29 -1.23 11.53 14.77
N ALA A 30 -1.82 11.03 13.68
CA ALA A 30 -1.47 9.72 13.12
C ALA A 30 0.00 9.69 12.65
N LEU A 31 0.49 10.74 11.99
CA LEU A 31 1.89 10.84 11.58
C LEU A 31 2.85 10.85 12.78
N LYS A 32 2.49 11.47 13.91
CA LYS A 32 3.27 11.40 15.16
C LYS A 32 3.33 9.97 15.71
N ARG A 33 2.19 9.27 15.76
CA ARG A 33 2.12 7.86 16.20
C ARG A 33 2.92 6.96 15.25
N PHE A 34 2.82 7.19 13.94
CA PHE A 34 3.59 6.50 12.92
C PHE A 34 5.10 6.68 13.11
N GLN A 35 5.57 7.90 13.34
CA GLN A 35 6.99 8.17 13.62
C GLN A 35 7.48 7.44 14.88
N ASN A 36 6.65 7.36 15.92
CA ASN A 36 6.97 6.58 17.12
C ASN A 36 7.08 5.08 16.82
N ALA A 37 6.08 4.51 16.13
CA ALA A 37 6.09 3.11 15.71
C ALA A 37 7.32 2.78 14.85
N LEU A 38 7.64 3.63 13.86
CA LEU A 38 8.81 3.47 13.00
C LEU A 38 10.12 3.53 13.79
N LYS A 39 10.23 4.45 14.77
CA LYS A 39 11.41 4.57 15.62
C LYS A 39 11.63 3.32 16.48
N LEU A 40 10.56 2.72 17.00
CA LEU A 40 10.64 1.47 17.77
C LEU A 40 10.95 0.29 16.85
N HIS A 41 10.32 0.23 15.67
CA HIS A 41 10.57 -0.79 14.65
C HIS A 41 12.05 -0.80 14.23
N ALA A 42 12.64 0.36 13.95
CA ALA A 42 14.04 0.49 13.55
C ALA A 42 15.06 0.03 14.62
N GLN A 43 14.64 -0.12 15.87
CA GLN A 43 15.51 -0.64 16.95
C GLN A 43 15.66 -2.17 16.91
N GLY A 44 14.93 -2.86 16.02
CA GLY A 44 15.03 -4.30 15.77
C GLY A 44 14.44 -5.16 16.88
N VAL A 45 14.92 -6.41 16.99
CA VAL A 45 14.36 -7.47 17.84
C VAL A 45 14.08 -7.03 19.28
N ARG A 46 15.00 -6.25 19.88
CA ARG A 46 14.90 -5.78 21.28
C ARG A 46 13.67 -4.91 21.57
N SER A 47 13.12 -4.26 20.55
CA SER A 47 11.98 -3.35 20.67
C SER A 47 10.77 -3.86 19.88
N ARG A 48 10.77 -5.13 19.45
CA ARG A 48 9.72 -5.69 18.59
C ARG A 48 8.34 -5.64 19.25
N GLU A 49 8.26 -5.97 20.55
CA GLU A 49 7.00 -5.90 21.31
C GLU A 49 6.51 -4.46 21.46
N ALA A 50 7.42 -3.52 21.75
CA ALA A 50 7.06 -2.10 21.84
C ALA A 50 6.63 -1.52 20.49
N ALA A 51 7.27 -1.94 19.39
CA ALA A 51 6.88 -1.57 18.03
C ALA A 51 5.49 -2.11 17.69
N ALA A 52 5.18 -3.36 18.07
CA ALA A 52 3.85 -3.93 17.90
C ALA A 52 2.78 -3.07 18.57
N ALA A 53 2.97 -2.75 19.85
CA ALA A 53 2.05 -1.91 20.62
C ALA A 53 1.90 -0.51 20.01
N ALA A 54 2.98 0.09 19.51
CA ALA A 54 2.93 1.40 18.87
C ALA A 54 2.23 1.39 17.49
N TYR A 55 2.32 0.28 16.74
CA TYR A 55 1.51 0.10 15.54
C TYR A 55 0.04 -0.08 15.89
N ASP A 56 -0.29 -0.87 16.92
CA ASP A 56 -1.68 -1.02 17.37
C ASP A 56 -2.28 0.34 17.77
N GLU A 57 -1.53 1.16 18.53
CA GLU A 57 -1.94 2.54 18.88
C GLU A 57 -2.07 3.45 17.64
N LEU A 58 -1.21 3.30 16.62
CA LEU A 58 -1.36 4.01 15.36
C LEU A 58 -2.69 3.66 14.69
N PHE A 59 -3.02 2.37 14.56
CA PHE A 59 -4.26 1.94 13.89
C PHE A 59 -5.53 2.27 14.68
N GLU A 60 -5.43 2.73 15.93
CA GLU A 60 -6.53 3.32 16.68
C GLU A 60 -6.80 4.80 16.33
N SER A 61 -5.97 5.45 15.51
CA SER A 61 -6.16 6.84 15.07
C SER A 61 -7.44 7.03 14.25
N GLU A 62 -8.02 8.23 14.32
CA GLU A 62 -9.28 8.58 13.64
C GLU A 62 -9.19 8.43 12.11
N ILE A 63 -8.02 8.66 11.51
CA ILE A 63 -7.85 8.56 10.06
C ILE A 63 -8.22 7.18 9.50
N PHE A 64 -8.11 6.11 10.29
CA PHE A 64 -8.44 4.74 9.87
C PHE A 64 -9.94 4.44 9.89
N LYS A 65 -10.76 5.34 10.44
CA LYS A 65 -12.23 5.23 10.44
C LYS A 65 -12.86 5.93 9.23
N TYR A 66 -12.07 6.72 8.52
CA TYR A 66 -12.50 7.48 7.35
C TYR A 66 -12.85 6.57 6.18
N ARG A 67 -13.64 7.09 5.24
CA ARG A 67 -14.03 6.35 4.03
C ARG A 67 -12.83 6.12 3.13
N GLU A 68 -11.92 7.09 3.10
CA GLU A 68 -10.66 7.12 2.38
C GLU A 68 -9.72 5.99 2.83
N ALA A 69 -9.82 5.54 4.09
CA ALA A 69 -9.03 4.43 4.62
C ALA A 69 -9.50 3.04 4.15
N LYS A 70 -10.72 2.92 3.62
CA LYS A 70 -11.23 1.66 3.09
C LYS A 70 -10.69 1.41 1.70
N THR A 71 -10.43 0.14 1.41
CA THR A 71 -10.07 -0.31 0.06
C THR A 71 -11.21 -0.07 -0.92
N ASP A 72 -10.88 0.07 -2.20
CA ASP A 72 -11.90 0.22 -3.24
C ASP A 72 -12.73 -1.05 -3.39
N TYR A 73 -12.14 -2.20 -3.09
CA TYR A 73 -12.85 -3.48 -3.00
C TYR A 73 -13.93 -3.46 -1.91
N GLU A 74 -13.60 -3.02 -0.69
CA GLU A 74 -14.58 -2.94 0.42
C GLU A 74 -15.71 -1.96 0.12
N LYS A 75 -15.40 -0.85 -0.56
CA LYS A 75 -16.42 0.10 -1.03
C LYS A 75 -17.34 -0.57 -2.05
N ALA A 76 -16.78 -1.24 -3.05
CA ALA A 76 -17.53 -1.94 -4.08
C ALA A 76 -18.42 -3.07 -3.53
N GLU A 77 -17.92 -3.87 -2.57
CA GLU A 77 -18.71 -4.92 -1.93
C GLU A 77 -19.91 -4.37 -1.16
N ARG A 78 -19.74 -3.30 -0.37
CA ARG A 78 -20.87 -2.69 0.36
C ARG A 78 -21.95 -2.16 -0.57
N HIS A 79 -21.54 -1.53 -1.67
CA HIS A 79 -22.46 -1.09 -2.71
C HIS A 79 -23.21 -2.27 -3.35
N ALA A 80 -22.52 -3.38 -3.63
CA ALA A 80 -23.12 -4.59 -4.18
C ALA A 80 -24.11 -5.27 -3.21
N GLU A 81 -23.86 -5.18 -1.91
CA GLU A 81 -24.74 -5.71 -0.85
C GLU A 81 -25.94 -4.81 -0.53
N GLY A 82 -26.09 -3.66 -1.20
CA GLY A 82 -27.18 -2.72 -0.97
C GLY A 82 -27.12 -2.04 0.40
N GLN A 83 -25.96 -2.07 1.06
CA GLN A 83 -25.74 -1.36 2.31
C GLN A 83 -25.50 0.12 1.97
N PRO A 84 -26.30 1.07 2.53
CA PRO A 84 -26.01 2.48 2.35
C PRO A 84 -24.64 2.80 2.95
N GLU A 85 -23.90 3.70 2.28
CA GLU A 85 -22.68 4.31 2.81
C GLU A 85 -23.03 4.92 4.18
N VAL A 86 -22.63 4.25 5.26
CA VAL A 86 -22.70 4.84 6.60
C VAL A 86 -21.63 5.92 6.65
N SER A 87 -22.03 7.15 6.32
CA SER A 87 -21.32 8.38 6.65
C SER A 87 -21.20 8.46 8.17
N ASN A 88 -20.15 7.84 8.71
CA ASN A 88 -19.82 8.05 10.10
C ASN A 88 -19.11 9.41 10.18
N VAL A 89 -19.75 10.31 10.91
CA VAL A 89 -19.59 11.76 11.02
C VAL A 89 -20.42 12.52 9.97
N ASP A 90 -21.33 13.37 10.47
CA ASP A 90 -22.28 14.22 9.75
C ASP A 90 -21.71 14.85 8.46
N THR A 91 -21.79 14.13 7.34
CA THR A 91 -21.67 14.71 6.00
C THR A 91 -23.05 15.21 5.62
N VAL A 92 -23.34 16.47 5.97
CA VAL A 92 -24.37 17.22 5.25
C VAL A 92 -23.90 17.26 3.79
N GLU A 93 -24.58 16.48 2.96
CA GLU A 93 -24.74 16.66 1.52
C GLU A 93 -23.55 17.24 0.75
N THR A 94 -22.57 16.39 0.41
CA THR A 94 -21.76 16.55 -0.81
C THR A 94 -21.82 15.24 -1.60
N ASP A 95 -23.03 14.90 -2.04
CA ASP A 95 -23.23 14.03 -3.19
C ASP A 95 -23.20 14.91 -4.45
N GLY A 96 -22.29 14.59 -5.37
CA GLY A 96 -22.38 15.06 -6.76
C GLY A 96 -21.40 16.15 -7.19
N GLY A 97 -20.25 15.70 -7.70
CA GLY A 97 -19.61 16.33 -8.85
C GLY A 97 -18.66 17.47 -8.57
N LEU A 98 -17.42 17.30 -9.06
CA LEU A 98 -16.59 18.36 -9.65
C LEU A 98 -16.88 19.78 -9.15
N ASP A 99 -16.43 20.12 -7.93
CA ASP A 99 -16.13 21.51 -7.62
C ASP A 99 -14.67 21.62 -7.18
N VAL A 100 -13.88 21.98 -8.18
CA VAL A 100 -12.49 22.35 -8.09
C VAL A 100 -12.49 23.83 -7.69
N ASP A 101 -12.34 24.18 -6.42
CA ASP A 101 -11.57 25.35 -5.96
C ASP A 101 -11.58 25.49 -4.42
N ALA A 102 -10.61 24.87 -3.74
CA ALA A 102 -10.05 25.38 -2.50
C ALA A 102 -8.66 24.75 -2.34
N GLY A 103 -7.59 25.52 -2.59
CA GLY A 103 -6.20 25.04 -2.60
C GLY A 103 -5.67 24.47 -1.27
N GLY A 104 -6.52 24.28 -0.24
CA GLY A 104 -6.22 23.55 0.99
C GLY A 104 -6.72 22.10 0.98
N ALA A 105 -7.93 21.83 0.46
CA ALA A 105 -8.57 20.51 0.53
C ALA A 105 -7.78 19.41 -0.21
N ASP A 106 -7.15 19.76 -1.34
CA ASP A 106 -6.29 18.85 -2.11
C ASP A 106 -5.03 18.46 -1.33
N GLY A 107 -4.49 19.38 -0.52
CA GLY A 107 -3.36 19.12 0.36
C GLY A 107 -3.70 18.17 1.51
N VAL A 108 -4.89 18.33 2.12
CA VAL A 108 -5.36 17.45 3.20
C VAL A 108 -5.60 16.04 2.67
N ALA A 109 -6.26 15.90 1.52
CA ALA A 109 -6.50 14.61 0.88
C ALA A 109 -5.19 13.89 0.54
N ALA A 110 -4.22 14.60 -0.06
CA ALA A 110 -2.91 14.04 -0.37
C ALA A 110 -2.13 13.60 0.89
N SER A 111 -2.17 14.42 1.95
CA SER A 111 -1.50 14.10 3.22
C SER A 111 -2.16 12.91 3.95
N LEU A 112 -3.49 12.79 3.87
CA LEU A 112 -4.24 11.65 4.39
C LEU A 112 -3.87 10.36 3.65
N ALA A 113 -3.91 10.38 2.31
CA ALA A 113 -3.52 9.22 1.48
C ALA A 113 -2.08 8.80 1.79
N GLN A 114 -1.16 9.75 1.93
CA GLN A 114 0.22 9.49 2.31
C GLN A 114 0.33 8.88 3.71
N ALA A 115 -0.41 9.38 4.70
CA ALA A 115 -0.40 8.85 6.06
C ALA A 115 -0.93 7.41 6.12
N LEU A 116 -2.02 7.12 5.41
CA LEU A 116 -2.59 5.78 5.27
C LEU A 116 -1.59 4.83 4.59
N TYR A 117 -1.06 5.22 3.43
CA TYR A 117 -0.05 4.48 2.69
C TYR A 117 1.16 4.13 3.56
N LEU A 118 1.77 5.11 4.23
CA LEU A 118 2.95 4.90 5.07
C LEU A 118 2.67 3.96 6.23
N SER A 119 1.50 4.11 6.88
CA SER A 119 1.09 3.27 8.01
C SER A 119 0.98 1.81 7.60
N TYR A 120 0.22 1.53 6.54
CA TYR A 120 0.01 0.17 6.04
C TYR A 120 1.29 -0.45 5.44
N LYS A 121 2.05 0.31 4.64
CA LYS A 121 3.32 -0.16 4.04
C LYS A 121 4.29 -0.65 5.12
N ASN A 122 4.49 0.16 6.17
CA ASN A 122 5.43 -0.17 7.23
C ASN A 122 4.88 -1.22 8.20
N TYR A 123 3.57 -1.33 8.39
CA TYR A 123 2.98 -2.41 9.16
C TYR A 123 3.18 -3.77 8.48
N GLY A 124 3.02 -3.83 7.15
CA GLY A 124 3.38 -5.02 6.38
C GLY A 124 4.88 -5.35 6.51
N GLU A 125 5.75 -4.34 6.43
CA GLU A 125 7.20 -4.52 6.63
C GLU A 125 7.55 -5.04 8.03
N PHE A 126 6.83 -4.56 9.05
CA PHE A 126 7.01 -5.01 10.43
C PHE A 126 6.80 -6.52 10.59
N PHE A 127 5.81 -7.10 9.91
CA PHE A 127 5.60 -8.55 9.91
C PHE A 127 6.64 -9.29 9.05
N VAL A 128 7.11 -8.69 7.95
CA VAL A 128 8.23 -9.27 7.19
C VAL A 128 9.48 -9.41 8.06
N ASP A 129 9.79 -8.37 8.83
CA ASP A 129 10.92 -8.40 9.74
C ASP A 129 10.71 -9.34 10.93
N LYS A 130 9.47 -9.62 11.37
CA LYS A 130 9.20 -10.71 12.34
C LYS A 130 9.62 -12.07 11.79
N TYR A 131 9.39 -12.37 10.51
CA TYR A 131 9.88 -13.62 9.91
C TYR A 131 11.40 -13.71 9.88
N LYS A 132 12.07 -12.57 9.71
CA LYS A 132 13.53 -12.51 9.76
C LYS A 132 14.05 -12.81 11.16
N ASP A 133 13.36 -12.32 12.19
CA ASP A 133 13.64 -12.65 13.59
C ASP A 133 13.38 -14.13 13.89
N GLU A 134 12.30 -14.70 13.36
CA GLU A 134 11.99 -16.13 13.45
C GLU A 134 13.05 -16.99 12.77
N LEU A 135 13.52 -16.60 11.59
CA LEU A 135 14.63 -17.28 10.92
C LEU A 135 15.92 -17.29 11.76
N ALA A 136 16.18 -16.22 12.52
CA ALA A 136 17.36 -16.11 13.39
C ALA A 136 17.23 -16.96 14.66
N SER A 137 16.01 -17.16 15.17
CA SER A 137 15.75 -17.82 16.45
C SER A 137 15.29 -19.28 16.31
N ASN A 138 14.68 -19.66 15.19
CA ASN A 138 14.11 -20.99 14.95
C ASN A 138 14.80 -21.71 13.78
N PRO A 139 15.62 -22.75 14.06
CA PRO A 139 16.28 -23.54 13.02
C PRO A 139 15.31 -24.21 12.02
N THR A 140 14.10 -24.57 12.44
CA THR A 140 13.11 -25.25 11.57
C THR A 140 12.50 -24.31 10.53
N TRP A 141 12.68 -22.99 10.68
CA TRP A 141 12.23 -22.03 9.67
C TRP A 141 12.87 -22.29 8.30
N LYS A 142 14.13 -22.73 8.28
CA LYS A 142 14.84 -23.06 7.04
C LYS A 142 14.27 -24.27 6.30
N GLU A 143 13.50 -25.11 6.99
CA GLU A 143 12.84 -26.28 6.42
C GLU A 143 11.48 -25.91 5.81
N LYS A 144 11.00 -24.68 6.02
CA LYS A 144 9.70 -24.22 5.56
C LYS A 144 9.72 -24.08 4.03
N THR A 145 8.86 -24.84 3.37
CA THR A 145 8.74 -24.84 1.90
C THR A 145 7.91 -23.68 1.37
N ARG A 146 6.97 -23.18 2.18
CA ARG A 146 6.10 -22.03 1.86
C ARG A 146 5.55 -21.37 3.10
N LEU A 147 5.17 -20.10 2.98
CA LEU A 147 4.30 -19.42 3.93
C LEU A 147 2.83 -19.82 3.69
N LYS A 148 2.04 -19.84 4.77
CA LYS A 148 0.61 -20.07 4.73
C LYS A 148 -0.14 -18.81 5.14
N TYR A 149 -1.12 -18.42 4.33
CA TYR A 149 -1.88 -17.18 4.50
C TYR A 149 -2.47 -17.02 5.92
N TYR A 150 -3.08 -18.07 6.50
CA TYR A 150 -3.77 -17.99 7.80
C TYR A 150 -2.90 -18.35 9.02
N ASP A 151 -1.83 -19.13 8.86
CA ASP A 151 -1.10 -19.69 10.01
C ASP A 151 0.10 -18.83 10.44
N ASP A 152 0.56 -17.91 9.59
CA ASP A 152 1.91 -17.31 9.70
C ASP A 152 1.94 -15.79 9.92
N ASP A 153 0.84 -15.09 10.18
CA ASP A 153 0.75 -13.62 9.98
C ASP A 153 0.92 -13.19 8.50
N ALA A 154 0.96 -14.13 7.55
CA ALA A 154 1.14 -13.82 6.12
C ALA A 154 -0.01 -12.99 5.55
N ARG A 155 -1.22 -13.21 6.06
CA ARG A 155 -2.37 -12.34 5.84
C ARG A 155 -2.09 -10.89 6.22
N LYS A 156 -1.44 -10.63 7.36
CA LYS A 156 -1.18 -9.25 7.81
C LYS A 156 -0.23 -8.52 6.87
N VAL A 157 0.75 -9.20 6.30
CA VAL A 157 1.65 -8.61 5.28
C VAL A 157 0.86 -8.24 4.03
N LEU A 158 0.15 -9.21 3.44
CA LEU A 158 -0.56 -8.98 2.18
C LEU A 158 -1.71 -7.99 2.32
N ASP A 159 -2.54 -8.12 3.35
CA ASP A 159 -3.68 -7.23 3.55
C ASP A 159 -3.15 -5.79 3.74
N SER A 160 -2.11 -5.59 4.55
CA SER A 160 -1.50 -4.26 4.73
C SER A 160 -0.92 -3.70 3.44
N TRP A 161 -0.12 -4.47 2.70
CA TRP A 161 0.46 -3.97 1.45
C TRP A 161 -0.59 -3.74 0.36
N THR A 162 -1.66 -4.53 0.31
CA THR A 162 -2.78 -4.28 -0.59
C THR A 162 -3.47 -2.97 -0.24
N THR A 163 -3.79 -2.73 1.04
CA THR A 163 -4.38 -1.45 1.46
C THR A 163 -3.44 -0.27 1.24
N ALA A 164 -2.12 -0.45 1.37
CA ALA A 164 -1.16 0.59 1.01
C ALA A 164 -1.18 0.89 -0.49
N LEU A 165 -1.20 -0.13 -1.35
CA LEU A 165 -1.22 0.02 -2.80
C LEU A 165 -2.53 0.62 -3.33
N ASP A 166 -3.65 0.46 -2.61
CA ASP A 166 -4.89 1.19 -2.91
C ASP A 166 -4.74 2.70 -2.68
N GLN A 167 -3.86 3.13 -1.78
CA GLN A 167 -3.60 4.55 -1.51
C GLN A 167 -2.54 5.14 -2.44
N ASP A 168 -1.53 4.36 -2.79
CA ASP A 168 -0.47 4.73 -3.73
C ASP A 168 -0.12 3.53 -4.63
N PRO A 169 -0.83 3.37 -5.76
CA PRO A 169 -0.57 2.29 -6.69
C PRO A 169 0.73 2.51 -7.49
N SER A 170 1.33 3.70 -7.41
CA SER A 170 2.51 4.08 -8.19
C SER A 170 3.84 3.57 -7.62
N ASP A 171 3.85 2.82 -6.51
CA ASP A 171 5.08 2.29 -5.89
C ASP A 171 5.50 0.93 -6.49
N PRO A 172 6.41 0.89 -7.49
CA PRO A 172 6.86 -0.36 -8.09
C PRO A 172 7.66 -1.24 -7.12
N GLU A 173 8.30 -0.66 -6.09
CA GLU A 173 9.07 -1.45 -5.13
C GLU A 173 8.14 -2.23 -4.19
N LEU A 174 7.04 -1.62 -3.75
CA LEU A 174 6.03 -2.32 -2.96
C LEU A 174 5.36 -3.43 -3.76
N TRP A 175 5.03 -3.19 -5.04
CA TRP A 175 4.55 -4.23 -5.93
C TRP A 175 5.52 -5.40 -6.06
N ARG A 176 6.83 -5.14 -6.23
CA ARG A 176 7.86 -6.20 -6.27
C ARG A 176 7.96 -6.98 -4.98
N ARG A 177 7.88 -6.31 -3.83
CA ARG A 177 7.89 -6.96 -2.52
C ARG A 177 6.64 -7.84 -2.34
N ALA A 178 5.46 -7.34 -2.70
CA ALA A 178 4.21 -8.09 -2.69
C ALA A 178 4.30 -9.32 -3.60
N ALA A 179 4.87 -9.17 -4.81
CA ALA A 179 5.10 -10.28 -5.73
C ALA A 179 6.01 -11.36 -5.11
N ARG A 180 7.12 -10.95 -4.49
CA ARG A 180 8.06 -11.87 -3.84
C ARG A 180 7.43 -12.58 -2.65
N PHE A 181 6.61 -11.89 -1.88
CA PHE A 181 5.88 -12.46 -0.74
C PHE A 181 4.80 -13.44 -1.20
N ALA A 182 4.04 -13.10 -2.25
CA ALA A 182 3.08 -14.00 -2.89
C ALA A 182 3.74 -15.28 -3.42
N ALA A 183 4.94 -15.15 -4.00
CA ALA A 183 5.75 -16.29 -4.42
C ALA A 183 6.10 -17.22 -3.25
N ALA A 184 6.47 -16.64 -2.09
CA ALA A 184 6.77 -17.41 -0.87
C ALA A 184 5.56 -18.20 -0.35
N MET A 185 4.34 -17.77 -0.65
CA MET A 185 3.10 -18.50 -0.36
C MET A 185 2.68 -19.47 -1.48
N ASN A 186 3.51 -19.65 -2.51
CA ASN A 186 3.21 -20.46 -3.69
C ASN A 186 2.02 -19.94 -4.52
N SER A 187 1.83 -18.60 -4.58
CA SER A 187 0.81 -17.97 -5.41
C SER A 187 1.42 -17.30 -6.65
N HIS A 188 1.54 -18.07 -7.74
CA HIS A 188 2.04 -17.54 -9.01
C HIS A 188 1.11 -16.51 -9.64
N ARG A 189 -0.20 -16.63 -9.43
CA ARG A 189 -1.20 -15.69 -9.96
C ARG A 189 -1.03 -14.31 -9.35
N ILE A 190 -0.90 -14.21 -8.03
CA ILE A 190 -0.69 -12.93 -7.34
C ILE A 190 0.71 -12.38 -7.67
N LYS A 191 1.75 -13.24 -7.67
CA LYS A 191 3.10 -12.83 -8.07
C LYS A 191 3.09 -12.18 -9.46
N ARG A 192 2.45 -12.81 -10.44
CA ARG A 192 2.34 -12.30 -11.80
C ARG A 192 1.62 -10.96 -11.82
N TYR A 193 0.44 -10.88 -11.23
CA TYR A 193 -0.36 -9.64 -11.17
C TYR A 193 0.45 -8.48 -10.60
N CYS A 194 1.13 -8.68 -9.46
CA CYS A 194 1.95 -7.64 -8.86
C CYS A 194 3.14 -7.22 -9.75
N LEU A 195 3.75 -8.14 -10.50
CA LEU A 195 4.86 -7.81 -11.41
C LEU A 195 4.39 -7.11 -12.69
N GLU A 196 3.20 -7.45 -13.17
CA GLU A 196 2.53 -6.74 -14.28
C GLU A 196 2.16 -5.32 -13.84
N ALA A 197 1.49 -5.17 -12.68
CA ALA A 197 1.18 -3.87 -12.10
C ALA A 197 2.43 -3.01 -11.91
N ALA A 198 3.54 -3.59 -11.46
CA ALA A 198 4.80 -2.87 -11.27
C ALA A 198 5.41 -2.31 -12.56
N ILE A 199 5.03 -2.78 -13.76
CA ILE A 199 5.57 -2.29 -15.04
C ILE A 199 4.53 -1.58 -15.92
N GLU A 200 3.24 -1.75 -15.66
CA GLU A 200 2.14 -1.22 -16.49
C GLU A 200 1.58 0.12 -15.97
N LEU A 201 2.05 0.62 -14.82
CA LEU A 201 1.57 1.88 -14.22
C LEU A 201 1.77 3.13 -15.09
N ASP A 202 2.66 3.07 -16.08
CA ASP A 202 2.99 4.19 -16.98
C ASP A 202 2.45 3.99 -18.42
N ASP A 203 1.56 3.02 -18.65
CA ASP A 203 1.01 2.71 -19.99
C ASP A 203 -0.28 3.50 -20.30
N ASP A 204 -0.34 4.79 -19.93
CA ASP A 204 -1.43 5.67 -20.38
C ASP A 204 -1.19 6.04 -21.87
N PRO A 205 -2.02 5.55 -22.81
CA PRO A 205 -1.84 5.81 -24.24
C PRO A 205 -2.01 7.29 -24.61
N ALA A 206 -2.51 8.13 -23.71
CA ALA A 206 -2.61 9.58 -23.90
C ALA A 206 -1.30 10.33 -23.56
N VAL A 207 -0.36 9.70 -22.84
CA VAL A 207 0.93 10.29 -22.47
C VAL A 207 1.92 10.11 -23.62
N MET A 208 2.28 11.21 -24.29
CA MET A 208 3.19 11.18 -25.46
C MET A 208 4.67 10.99 -25.09
N GLU A 209 5.04 11.20 -23.82
CA GLU A 209 6.40 11.06 -23.31
C GLU A 209 6.42 9.96 -22.24
N VAL A 210 6.86 8.76 -22.62
CA VAL A 210 7.07 7.65 -21.68
C VAL A 210 8.36 7.91 -20.92
N ASP A 211 8.27 8.04 -19.60
CA ASP A 211 9.44 8.22 -18.77
C ASP A 211 10.32 6.95 -18.81
N PRO A 212 11.65 7.08 -18.68
CA PRO A 212 12.49 5.91 -18.61
C PRO A 212 12.11 5.10 -17.35
N PRO A 213 11.96 3.76 -17.46
CA PRO A 213 11.55 2.95 -16.32
C PRO A 213 12.55 3.12 -15.17
N SER A 214 12.02 3.29 -13.98
CA SER A 214 12.73 3.25 -12.72
C SER A 214 13.51 1.94 -12.58
N LEU A 215 14.48 1.94 -11.66
CA LEU A 215 15.24 0.72 -11.37
C LEU A 215 14.33 -0.42 -10.90
N ALA A 216 13.28 -0.10 -10.13
CA ALA A 216 12.31 -1.07 -9.64
C ALA A 216 11.52 -1.67 -10.80
N GLU A 217 10.95 -0.88 -11.72
CA GLU A 217 10.28 -1.37 -12.94
C GLU A 217 11.21 -2.26 -13.78
N GLY A 218 12.46 -1.83 -13.96
CA GLY A 218 13.47 -2.62 -14.68
C GLY A 218 13.72 -3.99 -14.04
N LEU A 219 13.77 -4.07 -12.71
CA LEU A 219 13.89 -5.32 -11.96
C LEU A 219 12.60 -6.15 -12.01
N ALA A 220 11.43 -5.50 -11.91
CA ALA A 220 10.13 -6.15 -11.97
C ALA A 220 9.92 -6.86 -13.32
N GLY A 221 10.22 -6.21 -14.44
CA GLY A 221 10.05 -6.82 -15.76
C GLY A 221 11.03 -7.98 -16.02
N GLU A 222 12.23 -7.97 -15.43
CA GLU A 222 13.12 -9.15 -15.46
C GLU A 222 12.51 -10.30 -14.64
N GLN A 223 11.98 -10.03 -13.46
CA GLN A 223 11.27 -11.02 -12.64
C GLN A 223 10.00 -11.55 -13.33
N LEU A 224 9.27 -10.69 -14.06
CA LEU A 224 8.07 -11.06 -14.81
C LEU A 224 8.44 -11.99 -15.96
N LYS A 225 9.47 -11.63 -16.73
CA LYS A 225 9.99 -12.48 -17.81
C LYS A 225 10.32 -13.89 -17.29
N ASP A 226 11.08 -13.98 -16.20
CA ASP A 226 11.45 -15.27 -15.59
C ASP A 226 10.20 -16.05 -15.13
N GLN A 227 9.20 -15.35 -14.57
CA GLN A 227 7.95 -15.97 -14.13
C GLN A 227 7.10 -16.47 -15.31
N LEU A 228 6.99 -15.71 -16.41
CA LEU A 228 6.22 -16.12 -17.58
C LEU A 228 6.90 -17.30 -18.30
N GLN A 229 8.23 -17.31 -18.37
CA GLN A 229 8.99 -18.46 -18.86
C GLN A 229 8.76 -19.71 -18.01
N LEU A 230 8.76 -19.57 -16.68
CA LEU A 230 8.46 -20.67 -15.76
C LEU A 230 7.04 -21.24 -15.98
N LEU A 231 6.07 -20.37 -16.30
CA LEU A 231 4.69 -20.77 -16.58
C LEU A 231 4.49 -21.31 -18.01
N GLY A 232 5.46 -21.13 -18.90
CA GLY A 232 5.30 -21.43 -20.33
C GLY A 232 4.27 -20.53 -21.03
N ASP A 233 4.10 -19.29 -20.55
CA ASP A 233 3.13 -18.35 -21.10
C ASP A 233 3.72 -17.54 -22.25
N ASP A 234 3.79 -18.17 -23.43
CA ASP A 234 4.30 -17.55 -24.65
C ASP A 234 3.43 -16.38 -25.14
N MET A 235 2.13 -16.39 -24.80
CA MET A 235 1.20 -15.32 -25.18
C MET A 235 1.58 -14.03 -24.45
N ALA A 236 1.72 -14.07 -23.13
CA ALA A 236 2.13 -12.92 -22.34
C ALA A 236 3.55 -12.46 -22.68
N LEU A 237 4.48 -13.39 -22.93
CA LEU A 237 5.84 -13.06 -23.38
C LEU A 237 5.85 -12.32 -24.71
N SER A 238 4.90 -12.58 -25.60
CA SER A 238 4.79 -11.90 -26.90
C SER A 238 4.27 -10.46 -26.81
N HIS A 239 3.75 -10.04 -25.65
CA HIS A 239 3.20 -8.70 -25.47
C HIS A 239 4.28 -7.62 -25.68
N PRO A 240 3.99 -6.50 -26.37
CA PRO A 240 4.97 -5.43 -26.64
C PRO A 240 5.66 -4.90 -25.38
N VAL A 241 4.95 -4.85 -24.25
CA VAL A 241 5.51 -4.45 -22.95
C VAL A 241 6.75 -5.28 -22.60
N MET A 242 6.79 -6.57 -22.94
CA MET A 242 7.92 -7.45 -22.60
C MET A 242 9.15 -7.27 -23.50
N ALA A 243 9.03 -6.52 -24.60
CA ALA A 243 10.10 -6.38 -25.59
C ALA A 243 11.44 -5.87 -25.03
N PRO A 244 11.50 -4.89 -24.10
CA PRO A 244 12.77 -4.43 -23.52
C PRO A 244 13.54 -5.55 -22.80
N TRP A 245 12.84 -6.41 -22.05
CA TRP A 245 13.44 -7.48 -21.25
C TRP A 245 13.75 -8.75 -22.04
N LEU A 246 13.11 -8.94 -23.21
CA LEU A 246 13.46 -10.01 -24.16
C LEU A 246 14.67 -9.65 -25.01
N LYS A 247 14.81 -8.39 -25.42
CA LYS A 247 15.88 -7.92 -26.31
C LYS A 247 17.19 -7.61 -25.57
N LYS A 248 17.10 -7.20 -24.30
CA LYS A 248 18.26 -6.81 -23.48
C LYS A 248 18.50 -7.85 -22.38
N LYS A 249 19.77 -8.01 -21.98
CA LYS A 249 20.14 -8.86 -20.85
C LYS A 249 20.45 -8.01 -19.63
N MET A 250 19.92 -8.40 -18.47
CA MET A 250 20.26 -7.75 -17.21
C MET A 250 21.75 -7.97 -16.83
N PRO A 251 22.50 -6.89 -16.52
CA PRO A 251 23.87 -7.00 -16.03
C PRO A 251 23.98 -7.85 -14.76
N ALA A 252 25.06 -8.64 -14.64
CA ALA A 252 25.27 -9.53 -13.49
C ALA A 252 25.30 -8.79 -12.14
N LEU A 253 25.79 -7.55 -12.12
CA LEU A 253 25.82 -6.70 -10.92
C LEU A 253 24.42 -6.36 -10.39
N LEU A 254 23.41 -6.29 -11.25
CA LEU A 254 22.04 -5.97 -10.86
C LEU A 254 21.26 -7.22 -10.44
N LYS A 255 21.64 -8.40 -10.92
CA LYS A 255 20.95 -9.67 -10.59
C LYS A 255 20.87 -9.97 -9.09
N ARG A 256 21.85 -9.50 -8.30
CA ARG A 256 21.85 -9.66 -6.83
C ARG A 256 20.71 -8.90 -6.14
N HIS A 257 20.08 -7.94 -6.82
CA HIS A 257 18.97 -7.12 -6.32
C HIS A 257 17.60 -7.56 -6.89
N LEU A 258 17.55 -8.66 -7.66
CA LEU A 258 16.30 -9.18 -8.22
C LEU A 258 15.35 -9.66 -7.14
N ASP A 259 15.86 -10.33 -6.10
CA ASP A 259 15.03 -10.78 -4.98
C ASP A 259 14.99 -9.70 -3.89
N PRO A 260 13.86 -8.99 -3.69
CA PRO A 260 13.77 -7.96 -2.67
C PRO A 260 13.66 -8.53 -1.24
N ILE A 261 13.35 -9.83 -1.08
CA ILE A 261 13.18 -10.49 0.22
C ILE A 261 13.79 -11.90 0.19
N PRO A 262 15.13 -12.02 0.09
CA PRO A 262 15.81 -13.28 -0.26
C PRO A 262 15.76 -14.36 0.82
N PHE A 263 15.39 -14.01 2.04
CA PHE A 263 15.33 -14.96 3.15
C PHE A 263 14.00 -15.74 3.23
N LEU A 264 12.99 -15.32 2.47
CA LEU A 264 11.71 -16.02 2.41
C LEU A 264 11.85 -17.33 1.62
N PRO A 265 11.00 -18.34 1.88
CA PRO A 265 10.99 -19.57 1.10
C PRO A 265 10.70 -19.30 -0.38
N ASP A 266 11.21 -20.20 -1.23
CA ASP A 266 11.00 -20.17 -2.68
C ASP A 266 10.55 -21.56 -3.16
N PRO A 267 9.22 -21.77 -3.30
CA PRO A 267 8.66 -23.05 -3.73
C PRO A 267 9.14 -23.53 -5.11
N THR A 268 9.71 -22.65 -5.93
CA THR A 268 10.17 -22.99 -7.30
C THR A 268 11.57 -23.61 -7.34
N LYS A 269 12.30 -23.57 -6.22
CA LYS A 269 13.67 -24.11 -6.09
C LYS A 269 13.74 -25.46 -5.37
N SER A 270 12.60 -26.02 -4.96
CA SER A 270 12.51 -27.30 -4.25
C SER A 270 12.36 -28.49 -5.19
#